data_AF-A0A386TDU5-F1
#
_entry.id   AF-A0A386TDU5-F1
#
_cell.length_a   1.000
_cell.length_b   1.000
_cell.length_c   1.000
_cell.angle_alpha   90.00
_cell.angle_beta   90.00
_cell.angle_gamma   90.00
#
_symmetry.space_group_name_H-M   'P 1'
#
loop_
_entity.id
_entity.type
_entity.pdbx_description
1 polymer ?
#
loop_
_entity_poly.entity_id
_entity_poly.type
_entity_poly.pdbx_seq_one_letter_code
_entity_poly.pdbx_strand_id
1 'polypeptide(L)'
;MRRLIAVFALLLSVVACGTLENASDGTRMQVQGPYLLMSGTITSRTPAAFARHLAENPRIDTVVLGRIDGSIDAAATHRMGRQIRRLGLATELRSGSVVDSGGVELFIAGAERRMAPGAALRVHSWRNGYREGSSYPRQSPKHQMTRRYMAEMLGNDGFYWFTLQAAPSDRIHKMTADEIRRYGLLTRP
;
A
#
# COMPACT_ATOMS: atom_id res chain seq x y z
N MET A 1 3.57 -24.37 -54.67
CA MET A 1 2.56 -23.62 -53.88
C MET A 1 2.97 -23.61 -52.41
N ARG A 2 2.82 -22.46 -51.75
CA ARG A 2 3.57 -22.02 -50.56
C ARG A 2 3.10 -22.68 -49.25
N ARG A 3 4.07 -22.93 -48.38
CA ARG A 3 3.97 -23.45 -47.00
C ARG A 3 3.13 -22.50 -46.13
N LEU A 4 2.11 -23.02 -45.43
CA LEU A 4 1.49 -22.31 -44.30
C LEU A 4 2.39 -22.49 -43.06
N ILE A 5 3.01 -21.41 -42.62
CA ILE A 5 3.69 -21.32 -41.33
C ILE A 5 2.63 -20.94 -40.30
N ALA A 6 2.51 -21.77 -39.25
CA ALA A 6 1.71 -21.49 -38.07
C ALA A 6 2.23 -20.23 -37.36
N VAL A 7 1.34 -19.28 -37.08
CA VAL A 7 1.58 -18.19 -36.14
C VAL A 7 0.39 -18.16 -35.19
N PHE A 8 0.52 -18.86 -34.06
CA PHE A 8 -0.41 -18.75 -32.93
C PHE A 8 0.38 -18.85 -31.63
N ALA A 9 1.17 -17.82 -31.34
CA ALA A 9 1.81 -17.67 -30.03
C ALA A 9 2.27 -16.22 -29.84
N LEU A 10 1.42 -15.35 -29.28
CA LEU A 10 1.85 -14.26 -28.38
C LEU A 10 0.67 -13.47 -27.78
N LEU A 11 -0.15 -14.08 -26.92
CA LEU A 11 -1.16 -13.34 -26.13
C LEU A 11 -1.23 -13.77 -24.65
N LEU A 12 -0.13 -14.32 -24.12
CA LEU A 12 -0.06 -14.88 -22.75
C LEU A 12 0.90 -14.16 -21.79
N SER A 13 1.64 -13.13 -22.21
CA SER A 13 2.78 -12.62 -21.43
C SER A 13 2.45 -11.58 -20.36
N VAL A 14 1.40 -10.76 -20.51
CA VAL A 14 1.17 -9.62 -19.59
C VAL A 14 0.35 -10.00 -18.35
N VAL A 15 -0.66 -10.86 -18.50
CA VAL A 15 -1.50 -11.31 -17.36
C VAL A 15 -0.70 -12.22 -16.42
N ALA A 16 0.20 -13.03 -16.96
CA ALA A 16 1.06 -13.92 -16.17
C ALA A 16 2.03 -13.15 -15.27
N CYS A 17 2.50 -11.98 -15.69
CA CYS A 17 3.51 -11.25 -14.92
C CYS A 17 2.95 -10.69 -13.61
N GLY A 18 1.79 -10.02 -13.65
CA GLY A 18 1.16 -9.46 -12.44
C GLY A 18 0.62 -10.51 -11.47
N THR A 19 0.17 -11.67 -11.96
CA THR A 19 -0.28 -12.77 -11.09
C THR A 19 0.89 -13.47 -10.40
N LEU A 20 2.01 -13.68 -11.11
CA LEU A 20 3.23 -14.23 -10.52
C LEU A 20 3.84 -13.28 -9.50
N GLU A 21 3.89 -11.98 -9.80
CA GLU A 21 4.39 -10.97 -8.86
C GLU A 21 3.52 -10.90 -7.59
N ASN A 22 2.19 -10.92 -7.74
CA ASN A 22 1.27 -10.93 -6.60
C ASN A 22 1.36 -12.21 -5.76
N ALA A 23 1.84 -13.31 -6.34
CA ALA A 23 2.08 -14.57 -5.65
C ALA A 23 3.52 -14.69 -5.14
N SER A 24 4.32 -13.64 -5.16
CA SER A 24 5.65 -13.60 -4.53
C SER A 24 5.57 -13.13 -3.08
N ASP A 25 6.66 -13.28 -2.32
CA ASP A 25 6.73 -12.74 -0.96
C ASP A 25 6.69 -11.20 -0.99
N GLY A 26 7.28 -10.59 -2.03
CA GLY A 26 7.25 -9.15 -2.39
C GLY A 26 7.91 -8.20 -1.39
N THR A 27 7.85 -8.52 -0.11
CA THR A 27 8.38 -7.76 1.01
C THR A 27 9.49 -8.52 1.73
N ARG A 28 10.47 -7.77 2.19
CA ARG A 28 11.44 -8.21 3.20
C ARG A 28 11.01 -7.67 4.56
N MET A 29 11.03 -8.54 5.56
CA MET A 29 10.72 -8.22 6.95
C MET A 29 11.87 -8.65 7.86
N GLN A 30 12.28 -7.77 8.77
CA GLN A 30 13.34 -8.03 9.72
C GLN A 30 12.94 -7.55 11.11
N VAL A 31 13.14 -8.39 12.12
CA VAL A 31 12.86 -8.05 13.51
C VAL A 31 14.10 -7.43 14.15
N GLN A 32 13.92 -6.31 14.84
CA GLN A 32 14.96 -5.66 15.64
C GLN A 32 14.34 -5.16 16.95
N GLY A 33 14.51 -5.93 18.03
CA GLY A 33 13.88 -5.62 19.31
C GLY A 33 12.35 -5.58 19.17
N PRO A 34 11.69 -4.43 19.48
CA PRO A 34 10.25 -4.29 19.32
C PRO A 34 9.80 -3.86 17.90
N TYR A 35 10.75 -3.67 16.99
CA TYR A 35 10.48 -3.18 15.64
C TYR A 35 10.42 -4.31 14.62
N LEU A 36 9.39 -4.29 13.76
CA LEU A 36 9.37 -5.02 12.50
C LEU A 36 9.69 -4.06 11.36
N LEU A 37 10.89 -4.17 10.81
CA LEU A 37 11.34 -3.38 9.67
C LEU A 37 10.84 -4.03 8.39
N MET A 38 10.12 -3.27 7.57
CA MET A 38 9.49 -3.77 6.35
C MET A 38 9.89 -2.92 5.13
N SER A 39 10.19 -3.59 4.02
CA SER A 39 10.48 -2.96 2.72
C SER A 39 10.01 -3.83 1.55
N GLY A 40 9.79 -3.25 0.37
CA GLY A 40 9.41 -3.93 -0.87
C GLY A 40 7.95 -3.68 -1.28
N THR A 41 7.40 -4.59 -2.09
CA THR A 41 6.06 -4.51 -2.66
C THR A 41 5.07 -5.37 -1.89
N ILE A 42 3.93 -4.80 -1.51
CA ILE A 42 2.89 -5.54 -0.79
C ILE A 42 2.12 -6.42 -1.78
N THR A 43 2.07 -7.71 -1.50
CA THR A 43 1.42 -8.74 -2.32
C THR A 43 0.33 -9.46 -1.53
N SER A 44 -0.32 -10.43 -2.18
CA SER A 44 -1.29 -11.31 -1.53
C SER A 44 -0.69 -12.14 -0.37
N ARG A 45 0.63 -12.39 -0.36
CA ARG A 45 1.33 -13.18 0.67
C ARG A 45 1.81 -12.37 1.86
N THR A 46 2.01 -11.06 1.68
CA THR A 46 2.52 -10.16 2.72
C THR A 46 1.78 -10.27 4.05
N PRO A 47 0.42 -10.34 4.12
CA PRO A 47 -0.28 -10.44 5.40
C PRO A 47 0.03 -11.73 6.17
N ALA A 48 0.21 -12.86 5.47
CA ALA A 48 0.54 -14.13 6.11
C ALA A 48 1.99 -14.12 6.65
N ALA A 49 2.93 -13.55 5.88
CA ALA A 49 4.31 -13.36 6.34
C ALA A 49 4.37 -12.45 7.58
N PHE A 50 3.63 -11.35 7.57
CA PHE A 50 3.49 -10.44 8.70
C PHE A 50 2.96 -11.16 9.96
N ALA A 51 1.88 -11.94 9.83
CA ALA A 51 1.30 -12.66 10.95
C ALA A 51 2.27 -13.68 11.57
N ARG A 52 3.09 -14.37 10.75
CA ARG A 52 4.14 -15.28 11.25
C ARG A 52 5.19 -14.54 12.07
N HIS A 53 5.69 -13.41 11.58
CA HIS A 53 6.65 -12.61 12.35
C HIS A 53 6.11 -12.16 13.70
N LEU A 54 4.85 -11.73 13.77
CA LEU A 54 4.22 -11.35 15.04
C LEU A 54 4.06 -12.54 16.00
N ALA A 55 3.68 -13.72 15.47
CA ALA A 55 3.53 -14.92 16.29
C ALA A 55 4.88 -15.39 16.87
N GLU A 56 5.94 -15.32 16.07
CA GLU A 56 7.30 -15.70 16.47
C GLU A 56 7.97 -14.65 17.38
N ASN A 57 7.50 -13.40 17.36
CA ASN A 57 8.12 -12.27 18.04
C ASN A 57 7.07 -11.40 18.76
N PRO A 58 6.54 -11.84 19.90
CA PRO A 58 5.43 -11.17 20.58
C PRO A 58 5.78 -9.80 21.19
N ARG A 59 7.06 -9.41 21.17
CA ARG A 59 7.52 -8.08 21.63
C ARG A 59 7.39 -7.00 20.55
N ILE A 60 7.02 -7.36 19.33
CA ILE A 60 6.82 -6.37 18.26
C ILE A 60 5.64 -5.49 18.63
N ASP A 61 5.88 -4.19 18.73
CA ASP A 61 4.85 -3.17 18.93
C ASP A 61 4.79 -2.15 17.79
N THR A 62 5.80 -2.12 16.92
CA THR A 62 5.96 -1.08 15.90
C THR A 62 6.35 -1.68 14.55
N VAL A 63 5.63 -1.29 13.50
CA VAL A 63 5.96 -1.58 12.10
C VAL A 63 6.69 -0.39 11.50
N VAL A 64 7.97 -0.55 11.22
CA VAL A 64 8.81 0.48 10.59
C VAL A 64 8.77 0.28 9.08
N LEU A 65 8.18 1.23 8.36
CA LEU A 65 8.07 1.18 6.90
C LEU A 65 9.28 1.91 6.30
N GLY A 66 10.18 1.16 5.67
CA GLY A 66 11.38 1.68 5.01
C GLY A 66 11.08 2.19 3.61
N ARG A 67 11.53 1.47 2.58
CA ARG A 67 11.12 1.67 1.19
C ARG A 67 9.97 0.72 0.87
N ILE A 68 8.77 1.25 0.69
CA ILE A 68 7.59 0.48 0.30
C ILE A 68 7.14 0.98 -1.07
N ASP A 69 7.19 0.09 -2.06
CA ASP A 69 6.95 0.44 -3.47
C ASP A 69 5.45 0.57 -3.80
N GLY A 70 4.59 0.18 -2.87
CA GLY A 70 3.15 0.17 -3.01
C GLY A 70 2.54 -1.21 -2.79
N SER A 71 1.35 -1.42 -3.34
CA SER A 71 0.66 -2.71 -3.28
C SER A 71 0.14 -3.14 -4.64
N ILE A 72 0.20 -4.45 -4.87
CA ILE A 72 -0.45 -5.11 -6.00
C ILE A 72 -1.88 -5.52 -5.61
N ASP A 73 -2.08 -5.89 -4.34
CA ASP A 73 -3.35 -6.35 -3.80
C ASP A 73 -3.84 -5.42 -2.67
N ALA A 74 -4.77 -4.53 -3.02
CA ALA A 74 -5.38 -3.62 -2.06
C ALA A 74 -6.16 -4.36 -0.96
N ALA A 75 -6.80 -5.49 -1.27
CA ALA A 75 -7.54 -6.25 -0.26
C ALA A 75 -6.59 -6.90 0.75
N ALA A 76 -5.45 -7.44 0.31
CA ALA A 76 -4.40 -7.94 1.18
C ALA A 76 -3.83 -6.83 2.07
N THR A 77 -3.56 -5.67 1.47
CA THR A 77 -3.11 -4.46 2.16
C THR A 77 -4.07 -4.06 3.27
N HIS A 78 -5.37 -3.96 2.97
CA HIS A 78 -6.39 -3.57 3.97
C HIS A 78 -6.58 -4.63 5.04
N ARG A 79 -6.48 -5.92 4.72
CA ARG A 79 -6.52 -7.01 5.73
C ARG A 79 -5.37 -6.86 6.72
N MET A 80 -4.15 -6.64 6.23
CA MET A 80 -2.97 -6.43 7.07
C MET A 80 -3.08 -5.13 7.89
N GLY A 81 -3.53 -4.03 7.27
CA GLY A 81 -3.76 -2.77 7.97
C GLY A 81 -4.76 -2.91 9.12
N ARG A 82 -5.89 -3.58 8.90
CA ARG A 82 -6.85 -3.87 9.99
C ARG A 82 -6.25 -4.73 11.10
N GLN A 83 -5.33 -5.63 10.78
CA GLN A 83 -4.60 -6.40 11.79
C GLN A 83 -3.66 -5.50 12.61
N ILE A 84 -2.88 -4.61 11.96
CA ILE A 84 -2.06 -3.59 12.62
C ILE A 84 -2.90 -2.78 13.60
N ARG A 85 -4.03 -2.22 13.13
CA ARG A 85 -4.94 -1.41 13.95
C ARG A 85 -5.53 -2.20 15.12
N ARG A 86 -6.03 -3.41 14.88
CA ARG A 86 -6.65 -4.27 15.92
C ARG A 86 -5.67 -4.65 17.03
N LEU A 87 -4.40 -4.87 16.68
CA LEU A 87 -3.36 -5.23 17.62
C LEU A 87 -2.75 -4.00 18.34
N GLY A 88 -3.19 -2.78 18.01
CA GLY A 88 -2.67 -1.56 18.64
C GLY A 88 -1.24 -1.22 18.23
N LEU A 89 -0.72 -1.78 17.14
CA LEU A 89 0.66 -1.56 16.72
C LEU A 89 0.84 -0.13 16.20
N ALA A 90 2.01 0.45 16.46
CA ALA A 90 2.43 1.70 15.86
C ALA A 90 2.95 1.50 14.43
N THR A 91 2.89 2.55 13.62
CA THR A 91 3.59 2.65 12.34
C THR A 91 4.56 3.82 12.38
N GLU A 92 5.77 3.60 11.86
CA GLU A 92 6.86 4.57 11.93
C GLU A 92 7.55 4.69 10.57
N LEU A 93 7.79 5.94 10.16
CA LEU A 93 8.71 6.26 9.07
C LEU A 93 9.97 6.90 9.66
N ARG A 94 11.14 6.35 9.33
CA ARG A 94 12.44 6.89 9.73
C ARG A 94 12.99 7.80 8.64
N SER A 95 14.04 8.54 8.94
CA SER A 95 14.73 9.35 7.92
C SER A 95 15.13 8.47 6.74
N GLY A 96 14.81 8.91 5.52
CA GLY A 96 15.03 8.16 4.29
C GLY A 96 13.97 7.10 3.95
N SER A 97 12.95 6.89 4.81
CA SER A 97 11.77 6.10 4.44
C SER A 97 11.04 6.72 3.26
N VAL A 98 10.61 5.89 2.32
CA VAL A 98 9.83 6.30 1.16
C VAL A 98 8.71 5.29 0.99
N VAL A 99 7.47 5.74 1.18
CA VAL A 99 6.31 4.87 1.26
C VAL A 99 5.25 5.33 0.27
N ASP A 100 4.93 4.45 -0.67
CA ASP A 100 4.08 4.76 -1.81
C ASP A 100 2.74 4.06 -1.72
N SER A 101 1.70 4.68 -2.27
CA SER A 101 0.45 3.99 -2.65
C SER A 101 -0.16 3.15 -1.51
N GLY A 102 -0.37 1.84 -1.69
CA GLY A 102 -0.84 0.93 -0.64
C GLY A 102 0.04 0.89 0.62
N GLY A 103 1.31 1.26 0.52
CA GLY A 103 2.16 1.47 1.69
C GLY A 103 1.68 2.63 2.57
N VAL A 104 1.17 3.71 1.97
CA VAL A 104 0.55 4.82 2.70
C VAL A 104 -0.73 4.34 3.39
N GLU A 105 -1.50 3.46 2.74
CA GLU A 105 -2.67 2.81 3.32
C GLU A 105 -2.30 1.93 4.54
N LEU A 106 -1.17 1.21 4.50
CA LEU A 106 -0.65 0.52 5.69
C LEU A 106 -0.19 1.50 6.77
N PHE A 107 0.52 2.57 6.40
CA PHE A 107 1.02 3.56 7.36
C PHE A 107 -0.11 4.14 8.21
N ILE A 108 -1.24 4.53 7.59
CA ILE A 108 -2.37 5.13 8.32
C ILE A 108 -3.10 4.14 9.25
N ALA A 109 -2.80 2.85 9.16
CA ALA A 109 -3.40 1.84 10.03
C ALA A 109 -2.83 1.81 11.44
N GLY A 110 -1.64 2.39 11.66
CA GLY A 110 -1.02 2.44 12.98
C GLY A 110 -1.94 3.10 14.01
N ALA A 111 -2.00 2.52 15.21
CA ALA A 111 -2.67 3.14 16.35
C ALA A 111 -1.96 4.44 16.74
N GLU A 112 -0.63 4.43 16.65
CA GLU A 112 0.21 5.61 16.64
C GLU A 112 0.97 5.70 15.31
N ARG A 113 1.10 6.91 14.77
CA ARG A 113 1.68 7.16 13.44
C ARG A 113 2.70 8.28 13.53
N ARG A 114 3.96 7.96 13.21
CA ARG A 114 5.12 8.85 13.36
C ARG A 114 5.90 8.94 12.07
N MET A 115 6.45 10.12 11.79
CA MET A 115 7.21 10.36 10.58
C MET A 115 8.38 11.28 10.85
N ALA A 116 9.60 10.73 10.80
CA ALA A 116 10.81 11.52 10.97
C ALA A 116 11.04 12.49 9.79
N PRO A 117 11.70 13.64 10.02
CA PRO A 117 12.19 14.48 8.94
C PRO A 117 13.02 13.69 7.93
N GLY A 118 12.83 13.99 6.64
CA GLY A 118 13.49 13.29 5.53
C GLY A 118 12.76 12.04 5.04
N ALA A 119 11.69 11.59 5.70
CA ALA A 119 10.79 10.59 5.16
C ALA A 119 9.86 11.17 4.08
N ALA A 120 9.28 10.31 3.24
CA ALA A 120 8.30 10.70 2.22
C ALA A 120 7.11 9.74 2.18
N LEU A 121 5.91 10.31 2.23
CA LEU A 121 4.66 9.65 1.84
C LEU A 121 4.31 10.10 0.42
N ARG A 122 4.01 9.14 -0.45
CA ARG A 122 3.70 9.43 -1.85
C ARG A 122 2.44 8.71 -2.32
N VAL A 123 1.58 9.43 -3.02
CA VAL A 123 0.25 8.95 -3.40
C VAL A 123 -0.01 9.15 -4.89
N HIS A 124 -0.91 8.33 -5.43
CA HIS A 124 -1.42 8.43 -6.78
C HIS A 124 -2.77 7.69 -6.90
N SER A 125 -3.46 7.89 -8.01
CA SER A 125 -4.67 7.15 -8.40
C SER A 125 -4.35 5.67 -8.68
N TRP A 126 -5.29 4.75 -8.46
CA TRP A 126 -5.16 3.36 -8.91
C TRP A 126 -5.62 3.20 -10.37
N ARG A 127 -5.34 2.06 -11.00
CA ARG A 127 -5.86 1.71 -12.33
C ARG A 127 -6.58 0.37 -12.32
N ASN A 128 -7.54 0.21 -13.22
CA ASN A 128 -8.18 -1.07 -13.52
C ASN A 128 -8.10 -1.31 -15.03
N GLY A 129 -7.15 -2.16 -15.44
CA GLY A 129 -6.73 -2.23 -16.83
C GLY A 129 -6.19 -0.86 -17.28
N TYR A 130 -6.74 -0.34 -18.38
CA TYR A 130 -6.37 0.97 -18.92
C TYR A 130 -7.14 2.14 -18.31
N ARG A 131 -8.06 1.88 -17.37
CA ARG A 131 -8.94 2.92 -16.82
C ARG A 131 -8.41 3.44 -15.49
N GLU A 132 -8.19 4.75 -15.44
CA GLU A 132 -7.82 5.47 -14.23
C GLU A 132 -8.91 5.44 -13.16
N GLY A 133 -8.52 5.29 -11.91
CA GLY A 133 -9.39 5.33 -10.74
C GLY A 133 -10.19 6.63 -10.67
N SER A 134 -9.52 7.76 -10.95
CA SER A 134 -10.13 9.10 -11.00
C SER A 134 -11.16 9.29 -12.12
N SER A 135 -11.15 8.43 -13.15
CA SER A 135 -12.11 8.48 -14.27
C SER A 135 -13.42 7.72 -14.01
N TYR A 136 -13.50 6.99 -12.90
CA TYR A 136 -14.74 6.34 -12.51
C TYR A 136 -15.73 7.37 -11.94
N PRO A 137 -17.04 7.22 -12.22
CA PRO A 137 -18.06 8.05 -11.56
C PRO A 137 -17.95 7.90 -10.04
N ARG A 138 -18.14 9.00 -9.29
CA ARG A 138 -17.97 9.04 -7.82
C ARG A 138 -18.79 7.97 -7.08
N GLN A 139 -19.94 7.59 -7.63
CA GLN A 139 -20.85 6.56 -7.12
C GLN A 139 -20.47 5.13 -7.50
N SER A 140 -19.39 4.93 -8.28
CA SER A 140 -18.94 3.62 -8.71
C SER A 140 -18.64 2.73 -7.50
N PRO A 141 -19.12 1.47 -7.48
CA PRO A 141 -18.84 0.55 -6.39
C PRO A 141 -17.35 0.24 -6.24
N LYS A 142 -16.54 0.47 -7.29
CA LYS A 142 -15.08 0.26 -7.26
C LYS A 142 -14.37 1.13 -6.23
N HIS A 143 -14.95 2.26 -5.83
CA HIS A 143 -14.38 3.12 -4.80
C HIS A 143 -14.61 2.58 -3.38
N GLN A 144 -15.61 1.71 -3.17
CA GLN A 144 -16.16 1.45 -1.84
C GLN A 144 -15.16 0.80 -0.88
N MET A 145 -14.36 -0.15 -1.36
CA MET A 145 -13.42 -0.89 -0.52
C MET A 145 -12.41 0.06 0.15
N THR A 146 -11.71 0.86 -0.65
CA THR A 146 -10.70 1.80 -0.14
C THR A 146 -11.33 2.97 0.60
N ARG A 147 -12.49 3.49 0.16
CA ARG A 147 -13.21 4.54 0.92
C ARG A 147 -13.55 4.09 2.34
N ARG A 148 -14.09 2.88 2.49
CA ARG A 148 -14.40 2.30 3.81
C ARG A 148 -13.15 2.16 4.65
N TYR A 149 -12.08 1.63 4.07
CA TYR A 149 -10.80 1.51 4.75
C TYR A 149 -10.27 2.88 5.24
N MET A 150 -10.29 3.92 4.39
CA MET A 150 -9.90 5.27 4.82
C MET A 150 -10.77 5.78 5.97
N ALA A 151 -12.09 5.58 5.89
CA ALA A 151 -13.01 5.98 6.95
C ALA A 151 -12.75 5.23 8.27
N GLU A 152 -12.43 3.93 8.22
CA GLU A 152 -12.06 3.14 9.39
C GLU A 152 -10.77 3.66 10.06
N MET A 153 -9.78 4.12 9.26
CA MET A 153 -8.46 4.53 9.78
C MET A 153 -8.37 6.01 10.17
N LEU A 154 -9.11 6.89 9.47
CA LEU A 154 -9.02 8.35 9.59
C LEU A 154 -10.33 9.02 10.05
N GLY A 155 -11.40 8.25 10.22
CA GLY A 155 -12.74 8.76 10.56
C GLY A 155 -13.52 9.37 9.39
N ASN A 156 -12.92 9.50 8.21
CA ASN A 156 -13.57 9.94 6.98
C ASN A 156 -12.84 9.40 5.73
N ASP A 157 -13.42 9.57 4.55
CA ASP A 157 -12.85 9.11 3.27
C ASP A 157 -12.26 10.24 2.42
N GLY A 158 -12.11 11.45 2.96
CA GLY A 158 -11.62 12.61 2.22
C GLY A 158 -10.22 12.38 1.63
N PHE A 159 -9.35 11.67 2.36
CA PHE A 159 -8.02 11.33 1.90
C PHE A 159 -8.04 10.44 0.65
N TYR A 160 -8.98 9.50 0.54
CA TYR A 160 -9.15 8.68 -0.66
C TYR A 160 -9.38 9.53 -1.92
N TRP A 161 -10.27 10.52 -1.81
CA TRP A 161 -10.60 11.37 -2.95
C TRP A 161 -9.43 12.26 -3.35
N PHE A 162 -8.63 12.68 -2.37
CA PHE A 162 -7.38 13.39 -2.64
C PHE A 162 -6.38 12.53 -3.40
N THR A 163 -6.14 11.27 -3.00
CA THR A 163 -5.15 10.42 -3.68
C THR A 163 -5.49 10.21 -5.16
N LEU A 164 -6.78 10.09 -5.49
CA LEU A 164 -7.24 9.99 -6.89
C LEU A 164 -6.90 11.24 -7.74
N GLN A 165 -6.87 12.42 -7.14
CA GLN A 165 -6.62 13.68 -7.85
C GLN A 165 -5.16 14.13 -7.79
N ALA A 166 -4.39 13.64 -6.81
CA ALA A 166 -3.02 14.06 -6.56
C ALA A 166 -2.08 13.72 -7.73
N ALA A 167 -2.23 12.52 -8.31
CA ALA A 167 -1.49 12.11 -9.50
C ALA A 167 -2.23 10.96 -10.23
N PRO A 168 -2.12 10.86 -11.58
CA PRO A 168 -2.55 9.67 -12.31
C PRO A 168 -1.73 8.44 -11.89
N SER A 169 -2.22 7.25 -12.21
CA SER A 169 -1.63 5.99 -11.74
C SER A 169 -0.22 5.68 -12.25
N ASP A 170 0.29 6.43 -13.22
CA ASP A 170 1.64 6.31 -13.79
C ASP A 170 2.59 7.42 -13.32
N ARG A 171 2.12 8.32 -12.44
CA ARG A 171 2.91 9.35 -11.79
C ARG A 171 2.81 9.22 -10.27
N ILE A 172 3.53 10.07 -9.57
CA ILE A 172 3.59 10.04 -8.11
C ILE A 172 3.60 11.45 -7.53
N HIS A 173 2.69 11.71 -6.61
CA HIS A 173 2.64 12.96 -5.85
C HIS A 173 3.31 12.75 -4.50
N LYS A 174 4.39 13.50 -4.23
CA LYS A 174 4.99 13.55 -2.89
C LYS A 174 4.17 14.50 -2.03
N MET A 175 3.60 13.97 -0.95
CA MET A 175 2.79 14.77 -0.05
C MET A 175 3.62 15.85 0.64
N THR A 176 3.05 17.05 0.71
CA THR A 176 3.57 18.16 1.49
C THR A 176 3.23 18.01 2.98
N ALA A 177 3.94 18.74 3.84
CA ALA A 177 3.63 18.78 5.27
C ALA A 177 2.19 19.29 5.54
N ASP A 178 1.72 20.26 4.74
CA ASP A 178 0.36 20.78 4.86
C ASP A 178 -0.71 19.77 4.48
N GLU A 179 -0.47 18.94 3.46
CA GLU A 179 -1.39 17.86 3.10
C GLU A 179 -1.40 16.75 4.16
N ILE A 180 -0.22 16.36 4.67
CA ILE A 180 -0.09 15.39 5.76
C ILE A 180 -0.88 15.86 6.99
N ARG A 181 -0.76 17.14 7.34
CA ARG A 181 -1.51 17.78 8.44
C ARG A 181 -3.00 17.86 8.13
N ARG A 182 -3.39 18.30 6.93
CA ARG A 182 -4.79 18.42 6.49
C ARG A 182 -5.56 17.11 6.63
N TYR A 183 -4.94 16.00 6.26
CA TYR A 183 -5.56 14.67 6.34
C TYR A 183 -5.30 13.93 7.66
N GLY A 184 -4.58 14.56 8.59
CA GLY A 184 -4.30 13.99 9.91
C GLY A 184 -3.59 12.64 9.81
N LEU A 185 -2.55 12.52 8.97
CA LEU A 185 -1.87 11.24 8.76
C LEU A 185 -0.93 10.85 9.92
N LEU A 186 -0.57 11.82 10.77
CA LEU A 186 0.25 11.60 11.96
C LEU A 186 -0.61 11.72 13.22
N THR A 187 -0.28 10.95 14.26
CA THR A 187 -0.84 11.16 15.62
C THR A 187 0.19 11.67 16.60
N ARG A 188 1.48 11.55 16.26
CA ARG A 188 2.60 12.15 16.98
C ARG A 188 3.56 12.77 15.95
N PRO A 189 4.26 13.87 16.31
CA PRO A 189 5.32 14.43 15.48
C PRO A 189 6.40 13.39 15.14
#